data_AF-A0A660PZ94-F1
#
_entry.id   AF-A0A660PZ94-F1
#
_cell.length_a   1.000
_cell.length_b   1.000
_cell.length_c   1.000
_cell.angle_alpha   90.00
_cell.angle_beta   90.00
_cell.angle_gamma   90.00
#
_symmetry.space_group_name_H-M   'P 1'
#
loop_
_entity.id
_entity.type
_entity.pdbx_description
1 polymer ?
#
loop_
_entity_poly.entity_id
_entity_poly.type
_entity_poly.pdbx_seq_one_letter_code
_entity_poly.pdbx_strand_id
1 'polypeptide(L)'
;MRKYIRKLVGEKGTSLLEMMIALVLTGIITTAILKVYTTQHNSYIVQDDVASIQQNARATIDELTRHIRMAGHQLPLGLQAIAASNTDPDTITVVYRTSNCETTLSAKMPNPSAELKCATNVSCFHDGQWVYIFHPDSGGGEWFEITHVQTGANHIQHNTMVLSQAYDADAILLAVEMVKFFIDTTTTSGKPLFMVQRAGGTPQPYAENISDLQFRYRLANGTIVDEPVLISDVREVLIYVRGQSGYVLDGENGSPERVRMYSSSVNLRNIGN
;
A
#
# COMPACT_ATOMS: atom_id res chain seq x y z
N MET A 1 61.05 8.43 -60.66
CA MET A 1 60.41 8.85 -59.39
C MET A 1 61.05 8.06 -58.24
N ARG A 2 61.88 8.71 -57.41
CA ARG A 2 62.67 8.06 -56.35
C ARG A 2 61.84 8.03 -55.06
N LYS A 3 61.43 6.83 -54.60
CA LYS A 3 60.73 6.63 -53.32
C LYS A 3 61.71 6.86 -52.16
N TYR A 4 61.48 7.88 -51.35
CA TYR A 4 62.20 8.08 -50.08
C TYR A 4 61.60 7.17 -49.01
N ILE A 5 62.28 6.08 -48.67
CA ILE A 5 62.02 5.34 -47.43
C ILE A 5 62.85 6.02 -46.33
N ARG A 6 62.19 6.80 -45.46
CA ARG A 6 62.83 7.32 -44.24
C ARG A 6 63.08 6.13 -43.30
N LYS A 7 64.36 5.83 -43.01
CA LYS A 7 64.73 4.99 -41.86
C LYS A 7 64.52 5.81 -40.58
N LEU A 8 63.70 5.31 -39.66
CA LEU A 8 63.66 5.80 -38.29
C LEU A 8 64.99 5.41 -37.63
N VAL A 9 65.91 6.36 -37.48
CA VAL A 9 67.19 6.18 -36.78
C VAL A 9 67.08 6.93 -35.46
N GLY A 10 67.10 6.20 -34.33
CA GLY A 10 67.12 6.83 -33.00
C GLY A 10 66.32 6.16 -31.88
N GLU A 11 65.72 4.98 -32.07
CA GLU A 11 64.99 4.29 -31.00
C GLU A 11 65.98 3.66 -30.00
N LYS A 12 66.26 4.33 -28.89
CA LYS A 12 66.94 3.72 -27.73
C LYS A 12 65.96 2.73 -27.10
N GLY A 13 66.34 1.45 -27.02
CA GLY A 13 65.51 0.43 -26.37
C GLY A 13 65.28 0.75 -24.89
N THR A 14 64.11 0.37 -24.36
CA THR A 14 63.72 0.60 -22.96
C THR A 14 64.60 -0.21 -22.01
N SER A 15 65.11 0.42 -20.96
CA SER A 15 65.85 -0.29 -19.92
C SER A 15 64.91 -1.07 -18.99
N LEU A 16 65.40 -2.15 -18.38
CA LEU A 16 64.65 -2.90 -17.34
C LEU A 16 64.21 -1.97 -16.20
N LEU A 17 65.05 -0.99 -15.83
CA LEU A 17 64.79 -0.01 -14.79
C LEU A 17 63.61 0.91 -15.14
N GLU A 18 63.55 1.42 -16.38
CA GLU A 18 62.42 2.24 -16.84
C GLU A 18 61.10 1.46 -16.79
N MET A 19 61.11 0.17 -17.15
CA MET A 19 59.93 -0.68 -17.05
C MET A 19 59.48 -0.89 -15.59
N MET A 20 60.43 -1.07 -14.66
CA MET A 20 60.11 -1.17 -13.24
C MET A 20 59.53 0.13 -12.68
N ILE A 21 60.12 1.27 -13.01
CA ILE A 21 59.62 2.59 -12.60
C ILE A 21 58.22 2.84 -13.20
N ALA A 22 58.03 2.52 -14.49
CA ALA A 22 56.74 2.66 -15.16
C ALA A 22 55.65 1.80 -14.50
N LEU A 23 55.93 0.55 -14.15
CA LEU A 23 54.99 -0.34 -13.45
C LEU A 23 54.61 0.17 -12.06
N VAL A 24 55.57 0.71 -11.31
CA VAL A 24 55.29 1.28 -9.98
C VAL A 24 54.40 2.52 -10.11
N LEU A 25 54.70 3.42 -11.05
CA LEU A 25 53.91 4.62 -11.28
C LEU A 25 52.49 4.29 -11.77
N THR A 26 52.34 3.35 -12.70
CA THR A 26 51.02 2.90 -13.15
C THR A 26 50.25 2.23 -12.03
N GLY A 27 50.89 1.47 -11.14
CA GLY A 27 50.25 0.90 -9.94
C GLY A 27 49.70 1.97 -9.00
N ILE A 28 50.50 3.01 -8.72
CA ILE A 28 50.07 4.13 -7.86
C ILE A 28 48.90 4.89 -8.50
N ILE A 29 48.96 5.15 -9.80
CA ILE A 29 47.87 5.82 -10.52
C ILE A 29 46.60 4.96 -10.53
N THR A 30 46.73 3.66 -10.79
CA THR A 30 45.60 2.73 -10.84
C THR A 30 44.90 2.63 -9.48
N THR A 31 45.67 2.55 -8.38
CA THR A 31 45.08 2.55 -7.03
C THR A 31 44.34 3.84 -6.71
N ALA A 32 44.87 5.01 -7.12
CA ALA A 32 44.17 6.28 -6.98
C ALA A 32 42.86 6.31 -7.79
N ILE A 33 42.88 5.82 -9.03
CA ILE A 33 41.67 5.74 -9.89
C ILE A 33 40.64 4.78 -9.28
N LEU A 34 41.07 3.60 -8.82
CA LEU A 34 40.17 2.62 -8.21
C LEU A 34 39.50 3.17 -6.95
N LYS A 35 40.23 3.94 -6.13
CA LYS A 35 39.66 4.61 -4.95
C LYS A 35 38.57 5.63 -5.32
N VAL A 36 38.79 6.39 -6.39
CA VAL A 36 37.77 7.33 -6.91
C VAL A 36 36.57 6.56 -7.45
N TYR A 37 36.81 5.49 -8.21
CA TYR A 37 35.76 4.63 -8.78
C TYR A 37 34.88 4.00 -7.69
N THR A 38 35.45 3.42 -6.64
CA THR A 38 34.67 2.79 -5.55
C THR A 38 33.80 3.83 -4.82
N THR A 39 34.35 5.03 -4.60
CA THR A 39 33.60 6.14 -3.99
C THR A 39 32.42 6.58 -4.87
N GLN A 40 32.63 6.68 -6.18
CA GLN A 40 31.57 7.01 -7.14
C GLN A 40 30.51 5.90 -7.23
N HIS A 41 30.93 4.64 -7.25
CA HIS A 41 30.04 3.49 -7.31
C HIS A 41 29.15 3.39 -6.07
N ASN A 42 29.72 3.55 -4.87
CA ASN A 42 28.94 3.57 -3.63
C ASN A 42 27.97 4.75 -3.60
N SER A 43 28.40 5.93 -4.06
CA SER A 43 27.54 7.10 -4.17
C SER A 43 26.38 6.88 -5.14
N TYR A 44 26.62 6.16 -6.24
CA TYR A 44 25.59 5.80 -7.22
C TYR A 44 24.54 4.86 -6.63
N ILE A 45 24.97 3.78 -5.96
CA ILE A 45 24.04 2.82 -5.31
C ILE A 45 23.17 3.53 -4.27
N VAL A 46 23.77 4.39 -3.45
CA VAL A 46 23.04 5.15 -2.42
C VAL A 46 22.03 6.10 -3.04
N GLN A 47 22.36 6.76 -4.16
CA GLN A 47 21.42 7.66 -4.84
C GLN A 47 20.24 6.90 -5.45
N ASP A 48 20.52 5.75 -6.06
CA ASP A 48 19.49 4.87 -6.64
C ASP A 48 18.52 4.37 -5.55
N ASP A 49 19.05 3.91 -4.42
CA ASP A 49 18.23 3.44 -3.30
C ASP A 49 17.38 4.56 -2.68
N VAL A 50 17.94 5.77 -2.51
CA VAL A 50 17.16 6.94 -2.05
C VAL A 50 16.04 7.29 -3.04
N ALA A 51 16.28 7.16 -4.34
CA ALA A 51 15.25 7.39 -5.36
C ALA A 51 14.13 6.33 -5.27
N SER A 52 14.49 5.06 -5.08
CA SER A 52 13.54 3.96 -4.87
C SER A 52 12.66 4.18 -3.63
N ILE A 53 13.25 4.53 -2.48
CA ILE A 53 12.49 4.85 -1.25
C ILE A 53 11.52 6.00 -1.50
N GLN A 54 11.96 7.07 -2.16
CA GLN A 54 11.11 8.22 -2.48
C GLN A 54 9.94 7.84 -3.38
N GLN A 55 10.20 7.04 -4.42
CA GLN A 55 9.17 6.59 -5.35
C GLN A 55 8.13 5.70 -4.65
N ASN A 56 8.59 4.73 -3.86
CA ASN A 56 7.72 3.83 -3.11
C ASN A 56 6.88 4.58 -2.07
N ALA A 57 7.50 5.50 -1.31
CA ALA A 57 6.76 6.31 -0.34
C ALA A 57 5.71 7.21 -0.99
N ARG A 58 6.01 7.81 -2.15
CA ARG A 58 5.02 8.58 -2.93
C ARG A 58 3.87 7.70 -3.40
N ALA A 59 4.17 6.52 -3.96
CA ALA A 59 3.14 5.57 -4.38
C ALA A 59 2.24 5.15 -3.21
N THR A 60 2.82 4.83 -2.04
CA THR A 60 2.07 4.51 -0.82
C THR A 60 1.16 5.66 -0.38
N ILE A 61 1.68 6.89 -0.34
CA ILE A 61 0.90 8.07 0.05
C ILE A 61 -0.24 8.34 -0.95
N ASP A 62 0.02 8.22 -2.25
CA ASP A 62 -0.97 8.47 -3.29
C ASP A 62 -2.11 7.44 -3.21
N GLU A 63 -1.78 6.16 -3.01
CA GLU A 63 -2.78 5.11 -2.83
C GLU A 63 -3.60 5.32 -1.56
N LEU A 64 -2.95 5.53 -0.40
CA LEU A 64 -3.66 5.83 0.85
C LEU A 64 -4.57 7.04 0.69
N THR A 65 -4.06 8.13 0.11
CA THR A 65 -4.82 9.36 -0.09
C THR A 65 -6.04 9.13 -0.99
N ARG A 66 -5.91 8.32 -2.04
CA ARG A 66 -7.01 8.00 -2.95
C ARG A 66 -8.17 7.33 -2.21
N HIS A 67 -7.89 6.30 -1.41
CA HIS A 67 -8.92 5.58 -0.66
C HIS A 67 -9.49 6.43 0.48
N ILE A 68 -8.64 7.10 1.26
CA ILE A 68 -9.07 7.94 2.38
C ILE A 68 -9.96 9.10 1.90
N ARG A 69 -9.72 9.66 0.70
CA ARG A 69 -10.60 10.69 0.11
C ARG A 69 -12.01 10.17 -0.21
N MET A 70 -12.13 8.88 -0.55
CA MET A 70 -13.42 8.25 -0.86
C MET A 70 -14.11 7.71 0.39
N ALA A 71 -13.41 7.63 1.53
CA ALA A 71 -13.96 7.15 2.79
C ALA A 71 -15.33 7.76 3.09
N GLY A 72 -16.31 6.92 3.42
CA GLY A 72 -17.66 7.35 3.78
C GLY A 72 -18.56 7.73 2.61
N HIS A 73 -18.11 7.62 1.35
CA HIS A 73 -18.94 7.95 0.22
C HIS A 73 -20.15 7.00 0.12
N GLN A 74 -21.36 7.57 0.21
CA GLN A 74 -22.65 6.87 0.08
C GLN A 74 -22.79 5.61 0.97
N LEU A 75 -22.28 5.68 2.20
CA LEU A 75 -22.48 4.63 3.19
C LEU A 75 -23.80 4.81 3.95
N PRO A 76 -24.46 3.71 4.36
CA PRO A 76 -25.61 3.78 5.26
C PRO A 76 -25.20 4.27 6.65
N LEU A 77 -26.16 4.83 7.39
CA LEU A 77 -25.95 5.23 8.77
C LEU A 77 -25.55 4.02 9.64
N GLY A 78 -24.56 4.20 10.52
CA GLY A 78 -24.06 3.16 11.42
C GLY A 78 -22.84 2.39 10.89
N LEU A 79 -22.63 2.34 9.57
CA LEU A 79 -21.42 1.71 9.02
C LEU A 79 -20.22 2.67 9.14
N GLN A 80 -19.19 2.22 9.86
CA GLN A 80 -17.98 3.02 10.06
C GLN A 80 -17.18 3.12 8.76
N ALA A 81 -16.99 4.35 8.29
CA ALA A 81 -16.23 4.65 7.07
C ALA A 81 -14.71 4.42 7.21
N ILE A 82 -14.18 4.61 8.41
CA ILE A 82 -12.77 4.45 8.73
C ILE A 82 -12.69 3.69 10.05
N ALA A 83 -11.91 2.61 10.06
CA ALA A 83 -11.49 1.93 11.27
C ALA A 83 -9.96 1.96 11.32
N ALA A 84 -9.42 2.67 12.31
CA ALA A 84 -8.00 2.76 12.53
C ALA A 84 -7.62 1.99 13.78
N SER A 85 -6.42 1.42 13.81
CA SER A 85 -5.89 0.76 14.99
C SER A 85 -4.43 1.12 15.13
N ASN A 86 -4.07 1.61 16.30
CA ASN A 86 -2.69 1.86 16.66
C ASN A 86 -2.04 0.52 17.03
N THR A 87 -1.26 -0.01 16.09
CA THR A 87 -0.61 -1.33 16.22
C THR A 87 0.90 -1.25 16.06
N ASP A 88 1.46 -0.04 15.91
CA ASP A 88 2.89 0.25 15.78
C ASP A 88 3.66 -0.81 14.95
N PRO A 89 3.57 -0.82 13.60
CA PRO A 89 2.97 0.21 12.73
C PRO A 89 1.43 0.21 12.70
N ASP A 90 0.83 1.36 12.44
CA ASP A 90 -0.62 1.53 12.40
C ASP A 90 -1.27 0.82 11.22
N THR A 91 -2.53 0.45 11.42
CA THR A 91 -3.40 -0.04 10.35
C THR A 91 -4.61 0.85 10.18
N ILE A 92 -5.05 1.00 8.92
CA ILE A 92 -6.28 1.71 8.59
C ILE A 92 -7.10 0.86 7.63
N THR A 93 -8.39 0.74 7.93
CA THR A 93 -9.39 0.15 7.05
C THR A 93 -10.33 1.24 6.61
N VAL A 94 -10.50 1.37 5.29
CA VAL A 94 -11.33 2.39 4.67
C VAL A 94 -12.48 1.70 3.94
N VAL A 95 -13.69 2.19 4.20
CA VAL A 95 -14.93 1.71 3.62
C VAL A 95 -15.59 2.83 2.83
N TYR A 96 -16.03 2.51 1.62
CA TYR A 96 -16.73 3.43 0.74
C TYR A 96 -17.51 2.69 -0.33
N ARG A 97 -18.42 3.39 -0.98
CA ARG A 97 -19.19 2.86 -2.11
C ARG A 97 -18.70 3.49 -3.41
N THR A 98 -18.54 2.67 -4.45
CA THR A 98 -18.16 3.11 -5.80
C THR A 98 -19.25 2.87 -6.84
N SER A 99 -20.13 1.90 -6.56
CA SER A 99 -21.20 1.47 -7.45
C SER A 99 -22.53 1.64 -6.76
N ASN A 100 -23.56 2.05 -7.52
CA ASN A 100 -24.95 2.09 -7.02
C ASN A 100 -25.60 0.70 -7.03
N CYS A 101 -24.81 -0.38 -6.92
CA CYS A 101 -25.34 -1.73 -6.86
C CYS A 101 -25.91 -1.98 -5.45
N GLU A 102 -27.22 -2.11 -5.38
CA GLU A 102 -27.97 -2.42 -4.16
C GLU A 102 -29.24 -3.19 -4.51
N THR A 103 -29.76 -3.89 -3.51
CA THR A 103 -31.06 -4.53 -3.57
C THR A 103 -31.67 -4.60 -2.18
N THR A 104 -32.99 -4.69 -2.09
CA THR A 104 -33.67 -5.05 -0.85
C THR A 104 -34.04 -6.52 -0.87
N LEU A 105 -34.22 -7.12 0.30
CA LEU A 105 -34.87 -8.42 0.40
C LEU A 105 -36.36 -8.27 0.03
N SER A 106 -36.93 -9.30 -0.59
CA SER A 106 -38.35 -9.38 -0.93
C SER A 106 -39.16 -10.20 0.07
N ALA A 107 -38.47 -11.04 0.85
CA ALA A 107 -39.06 -11.93 1.83
C ALA A 107 -38.09 -12.14 3.00
N LYS A 108 -38.66 -12.36 4.19
CA LYS A 108 -37.91 -12.70 5.39
C LYS A 108 -37.13 -14.00 5.18
N MET A 109 -35.88 -14.02 5.64
CA MET A 109 -35.06 -15.23 5.68
C MET A 109 -35.64 -16.24 6.69
N PRO A 110 -35.92 -17.49 6.30
CA PRO A 110 -36.45 -18.51 7.22
C PRO A 110 -35.42 -18.95 8.28
N ASN A 111 -34.12 -18.87 7.96
CA ASN A 111 -33.02 -19.06 8.90
C ASN A 111 -31.79 -18.25 8.42
N PRO A 112 -30.78 -18.00 9.28
CA PRO A 112 -29.61 -17.18 8.93
C PRO A 112 -28.70 -17.77 7.84
N SER A 113 -28.90 -19.03 7.46
CA SER A 113 -28.17 -19.70 6.38
C SER A 113 -28.96 -19.78 5.05
N ALA A 114 -30.18 -19.25 5.03
CA ALA A 114 -31.05 -19.34 3.87
C ALA A 114 -30.61 -18.40 2.75
N GLU A 115 -30.93 -18.73 1.50
CA GLU A 115 -30.71 -17.80 0.39
C GLU A 115 -31.44 -16.46 0.59
N LEU A 116 -30.84 -15.38 0.09
CA LEU A 116 -31.43 -14.05 0.09
C LEU A 116 -32.28 -13.90 -1.17
N LYS A 117 -33.59 -13.76 -0.97
CA LYS A 117 -34.53 -13.48 -2.05
C LYS A 117 -34.63 -11.98 -2.26
N CYS A 118 -34.11 -11.48 -3.37
CA CYS A 118 -33.99 -10.05 -3.64
C CYS A 118 -35.23 -9.51 -4.38
N ALA A 119 -35.61 -8.27 -4.08
CA ALA A 119 -36.76 -7.60 -4.71
C ALA A 119 -36.40 -6.99 -6.08
N THR A 120 -35.14 -6.58 -6.26
CA THR A 120 -34.66 -5.95 -7.50
C THR A 120 -33.69 -6.86 -8.24
N ASN A 121 -33.33 -6.43 -9.46
CA ASN A 121 -32.39 -7.15 -10.29
C ASN A 121 -31.00 -7.22 -9.64
N VAL A 122 -30.44 -8.43 -9.55
CA VAL A 122 -29.15 -8.70 -8.89
C VAL A 122 -27.97 -8.81 -9.87
N SER A 123 -28.13 -8.43 -11.15
CA SER A 123 -27.09 -8.61 -12.17
C SER A 123 -25.81 -7.80 -11.96
N CYS A 124 -25.84 -6.80 -11.07
CA CYS A 124 -24.66 -6.02 -10.71
C CYS A 124 -23.79 -6.70 -9.65
N PHE A 125 -24.27 -7.77 -9.01
CA PHE A 125 -23.51 -8.60 -8.09
C PHE A 125 -22.82 -9.75 -8.84
N HIS A 126 -21.69 -10.21 -8.30
CA HIS A 126 -20.90 -11.29 -8.87
C HIS A 126 -20.53 -12.32 -7.80
N ASP A 127 -20.27 -13.55 -8.23
CA ASP A 127 -19.80 -14.63 -7.36
C ASP A 127 -18.41 -14.28 -6.77
N GLY A 128 -18.19 -14.57 -5.49
CA GLY A 128 -16.99 -14.22 -4.73
C GLY A 128 -16.92 -12.76 -4.26
N GLN A 129 -17.94 -11.96 -4.56
CA GLN A 129 -17.98 -10.55 -4.14
C GLN A 129 -18.35 -10.43 -2.66
N TRP A 130 -17.61 -9.59 -1.95
CA TRP A 130 -17.95 -9.19 -0.59
C TRP A 130 -18.96 -8.05 -0.58
N VAL A 131 -19.98 -8.20 0.25
CA VAL A 131 -21.12 -7.29 0.33
C VAL A 131 -21.52 -7.08 1.79
N TYR A 132 -22.29 -6.03 2.03
CA TYR A 132 -22.78 -5.67 3.36
C TYR A 132 -24.30 -5.71 3.37
N ILE A 133 -24.86 -6.47 4.31
CA ILE A 133 -26.31 -6.51 4.57
C ILE A 133 -26.60 -5.82 5.90
N PHE A 134 -27.63 -4.99 5.92
CA PHE A 134 -28.10 -4.33 7.13
C PHE A 134 -29.61 -4.13 7.08
N HIS A 135 -30.22 -3.97 8.24
CA HIS A 135 -31.62 -3.57 8.34
C HIS A 135 -31.70 -2.06 8.55
N PRO A 136 -32.58 -1.33 7.85
CA PRO A 136 -32.67 0.13 7.96
C PRO A 136 -32.95 0.60 9.41
N ASP A 137 -33.75 -0.16 10.16
CA ASP A 137 -34.13 0.18 11.54
C ASP A 137 -33.16 -0.23 12.65
N SER A 138 -32.24 -1.19 12.41
CA SER A 138 -31.45 -1.80 13.49
C SER A 138 -30.09 -1.13 13.74
N GLY A 139 -29.67 -0.21 12.87
CA GLY A 139 -28.36 0.46 12.95
C GLY A 139 -27.16 -0.49 12.83
N GLY A 140 -27.40 -1.75 12.44
CA GLY A 140 -26.39 -2.81 12.42
C GLY A 140 -26.56 -3.74 11.24
N GLY A 141 -25.43 -4.25 10.79
CA GLY A 141 -25.33 -5.16 9.65
C GLY A 141 -24.01 -5.90 9.68
N GLU A 142 -23.84 -6.82 8.75
CA GLU A 142 -22.68 -7.68 8.69
C GLU A 142 -22.18 -7.86 7.25
N TRP A 143 -20.90 -8.24 7.18
CA TRP A 143 -20.23 -8.52 5.92
C TRP A 143 -20.32 -10.00 5.62
N PHE A 144 -20.57 -10.34 4.36
CA PHE A 144 -20.48 -11.72 3.90
C PHE A 144 -20.02 -11.79 2.45
N GLU A 145 -19.60 -12.99 2.04
CA GLU A 145 -19.21 -13.29 0.68
C GLU A 145 -20.36 -13.96 -0.08
N ILE A 146 -20.66 -13.43 -1.26
CA ILE A 146 -21.61 -14.05 -2.19
C ILE A 146 -20.98 -15.31 -2.77
N THR A 147 -21.58 -16.47 -2.54
CA THR A 147 -21.13 -17.72 -3.16
C THR A 147 -21.69 -17.91 -4.57
N HIS A 148 -22.93 -17.43 -4.80
CA HIS A 148 -23.57 -17.56 -6.11
C HIS A 148 -24.70 -16.54 -6.31
N VAL A 149 -24.75 -15.92 -7.49
CA VAL A 149 -25.80 -14.99 -7.92
C VAL A 149 -26.72 -15.64 -8.96
N GLN A 150 -28.00 -15.76 -8.63
CA GLN A 150 -29.03 -16.29 -9.53
C GLN A 150 -29.86 -15.14 -10.13
N THR A 151 -29.40 -14.58 -11.23
CA THR A 151 -30.04 -13.43 -11.90
C THR A 151 -31.45 -13.72 -12.42
N GLY A 152 -31.75 -14.96 -12.82
CA GLY A 152 -33.07 -15.35 -13.31
C GLY A 152 -34.15 -15.44 -12.23
N ALA A 153 -33.75 -15.70 -10.98
CA ALA A 153 -34.65 -15.78 -9.82
C ALA A 153 -34.53 -14.57 -8.87
N ASN A 154 -33.55 -13.70 -9.08
CA ASN A 154 -33.12 -12.66 -8.14
C ASN A 154 -32.77 -13.22 -6.75
N HIS A 155 -32.05 -14.34 -6.71
CA HIS A 155 -31.59 -14.93 -5.45
C HIS A 155 -30.08 -14.81 -5.31
N ILE A 156 -29.61 -14.62 -4.08
CA ILE A 156 -28.19 -14.57 -3.73
C ILE A 156 -27.94 -15.62 -2.66
N GLN A 157 -26.87 -16.40 -2.84
CA GLN A 157 -26.44 -17.43 -1.89
C GLN A 157 -25.14 -17.03 -1.20
N HIS A 158 -24.94 -17.49 0.03
CA HIS A 158 -23.77 -17.22 0.86
C HIS A 158 -23.36 -18.46 1.65
N ASN A 159 -23.28 -19.61 0.97
CA ASN A 159 -23.14 -20.92 1.60
C ASN A 159 -21.83 -21.11 2.41
N THR A 160 -20.84 -20.24 2.23
CA THR A 160 -19.56 -20.25 2.96
C THR A 160 -19.63 -19.55 4.31
N MET A 161 -20.64 -18.70 4.53
CA MET A 161 -20.76 -17.88 5.75
C MET A 161 -22.20 -17.88 6.25
N VAL A 162 -22.42 -18.39 7.46
CA VAL A 162 -23.74 -18.27 8.12
C VAL A 162 -23.84 -16.87 8.72
N LEU A 163 -24.91 -16.15 8.39
CA LEU A 163 -25.14 -14.81 8.96
C LEU A 163 -25.44 -14.92 10.46
N SER A 164 -25.13 -13.86 11.19
CA SER A 164 -25.37 -13.76 12.63
C SER A 164 -26.86 -13.82 12.99
N GLN A 165 -27.73 -13.40 12.06
CA GLN A 165 -29.17 -13.37 12.22
C GLN A 165 -29.91 -13.56 10.89
N ALA A 166 -31.21 -13.84 10.96
CA ALA A 166 -32.09 -13.86 9.80
C ALA A 166 -32.64 -12.44 9.55
N TYR A 167 -32.55 -11.96 8.32
CA TYR A 167 -33.01 -10.63 7.94
C TYR A 167 -34.46 -10.63 7.43
N ASP A 168 -35.18 -9.53 7.70
CA ASP A 168 -36.57 -9.32 7.29
C ASP A 168 -36.69 -8.78 5.84
N ALA A 169 -37.93 -8.64 5.35
CA ALA A 169 -38.28 -8.39 3.94
C ALA A 169 -38.00 -6.96 3.43
N ASP A 170 -37.09 -6.24 4.07
CA ASP A 170 -36.74 -4.83 3.87
C ASP A 170 -35.25 -4.56 4.12
N ALA A 171 -34.51 -5.57 4.57
CA ALA A 171 -33.07 -5.47 4.71
C ALA A 171 -32.43 -5.13 3.36
N ILE A 172 -31.40 -4.30 3.42
CA ILE A 172 -30.72 -3.75 2.24
C ILE A 172 -29.37 -4.43 2.11
N LEU A 173 -29.09 -4.91 0.91
CA LEU A 173 -27.80 -5.45 0.51
C LEU A 173 -27.07 -4.42 -0.37
N LEU A 174 -25.84 -4.08 0.02
CA LEU A 174 -25.01 -3.08 -0.65
C LEU A 174 -23.70 -3.71 -1.15
N ALA A 175 -23.33 -3.35 -2.37
CA ALA A 175 -21.96 -3.49 -2.84
C ALA A 175 -21.10 -2.34 -2.26
N VAL A 176 -20.21 -2.67 -1.34
CA VAL A 176 -19.32 -1.73 -0.67
C VAL A 176 -17.88 -2.21 -0.77
N GLU A 177 -16.97 -1.28 -1.00
CA GLU A 177 -15.53 -1.52 -1.05
C GLU A 177 -14.97 -1.33 0.36
N MET A 178 -14.21 -2.33 0.82
CA MET A 178 -13.43 -2.25 2.06
C MET A 178 -11.98 -2.60 1.73
N VAL A 179 -11.08 -1.69 2.10
CA VAL A 179 -9.65 -1.84 1.86
C VAL A 179 -8.89 -1.55 3.15
N LYS A 180 -8.08 -2.53 3.57
CA LYS A 180 -7.19 -2.46 4.72
C LYS A 180 -5.75 -2.26 4.27
N PHE A 181 -5.08 -1.34 4.93
CA PHE A 181 -3.66 -1.03 4.74
C PHE A 181 -2.91 -1.32 6.02
N PHE A 182 -1.76 -1.99 5.88
CA PHE A 182 -0.88 -2.32 7.00
C PHE A 182 0.54 -2.57 6.51
N ILE A 183 1.50 -2.57 7.43
CA ILE A 183 2.88 -2.97 7.15
C ILE A 183 3.06 -4.41 7.63
N ASP A 184 3.57 -5.26 6.74
CA ASP A 184 4.04 -6.58 7.09
C ASP A 184 5.55 -6.55 7.32
N THR A 185 5.96 -6.82 8.56
CA THR A 185 7.36 -6.92 9.00
C THR A 185 7.84 -8.36 9.14
N THR A 186 6.96 -9.34 8.90
CA THR A 186 7.22 -10.78 9.13
C THR A 186 7.76 -11.51 7.90
N THR A 187 8.17 -10.75 6.88
CA THR A 187 8.58 -11.30 5.58
C THR A 187 9.87 -12.12 5.70
N THR A 188 9.99 -13.17 4.89
CA THR A 188 11.19 -14.05 4.88
C THR A 188 12.46 -13.31 4.50
N SER A 189 12.35 -12.17 3.80
CA SER A 189 13.47 -11.30 3.45
C SER A 189 13.89 -10.37 4.61
N GLY A 190 13.12 -10.30 5.70
CA GLY A 190 13.30 -9.34 6.79
C GLY A 190 13.04 -7.88 6.39
N LYS A 191 12.53 -7.63 5.18
CA LYS A 191 12.25 -6.29 4.66
C LYS A 191 10.77 -5.96 4.85
N PRO A 192 10.43 -4.77 5.35
CA PRO A 192 9.05 -4.41 5.59
C PRO A 192 8.34 -4.08 4.27
N LEU A 193 7.12 -4.61 4.13
CA LEU A 193 6.28 -4.43 2.95
C LEU A 193 5.00 -3.69 3.32
N PHE A 194 4.65 -2.69 2.52
CA PHE A 194 3.33 -2.06 2.61
C PHE A 194 2.33 -2.95 1.87
N MET A 195 1.34 -3.44 2.62
CA MET A 195 0.34 -4.39 2.16
C MET A 195 -1.01 -3.73 1.97
N VAL A 196 -1.71 -4.15 0.92
CA VAL A 196 -3.09 -3.76 0.62
C VAL A 196 -3.95 -5.01 0.62
N GLN A 197 -5.00 -5.02 1.44
CA GLN A 197 -5.95 -6.12 1.53
C GLN A 197 -7.35 -5.59 1.22
N ARG A 198 -7.99 -6.12 0.18
CA ARG A 198 -9.41 -5.86 -0.09
C ARG A 198 -10.28 -6.86 0.67
N ALA A 199 -11.56 -6.55 0.85
CA ALA A 199 -12.53 -7.44 1.49
C ALA A 199 -12.45 -8.87 0.92
N GLY A 200 -12.23 -9.85 1.78
CA GLY A 200 -12.10 -11.26 1.39
C GLY A 200 -10.82 -11.66 0.64
N GLY A 201 -10.05 -10.69 0.18
CA GLY A 201 -8.82 -10.92 -0.57
C GLY A 201 -7.66 -11.30 0.33
N THR A 202 -6.68 -11.98 -0.27
CA THR A 202 -5.36 -12.14 0.35
C THR A 202 -4.61 -10.80 0.32
N PRO A 203 -3.89 -10.44 1.40
CA PRO A 203 -3.02 -9.27 1.38
C PRO A 203 -2.02 -9.32 0.24
N GLN A 204 -1.90 -8.22 -0.52
CA GLN A 204 -0.96 -8.09 -1.63
C GLN A 204 0.09 -7.02 -1.32
N PRO A 205 1.37 -7.25 -1.66
CA PRO A 205 2.41 -6.23 -1.52
C PRO A 205 2.18 -5.12 -2.56
N TYR A 206 2.21 -3.87 -2.10
CA TYR A 206 2.03 -2.69 -2.95
C TYR A 206 3.30 -1.86 -3.06
N ALA A 207 4.05 -1.70 -1.96
CA ALA A 207 5.33 -1.01 -1.97
C ALA A 207 6.33 -1.68 -1.03
N GLU A 208 7.60 -1.63 -1.43
CA GLU A 208 8.71 -2.15 -0.62
C GLU A 208 9.37 -1.03 0.17
N ASN A 209 10.16 -1.41 1.19
CA ASN A 209 11.02 -0.49 1.95
C ASN A 209 10.23 0.58 2.72
N ILE A 210 8.99 0.27 3.09
CA ILE A 210 8.14 1.10 3.96
C ILE A 210 8.12 0.43 5.34
N SER A 211 8.81 1.03 6.31
CA SER A 211 9.06 0.42 7.61
C SER A 211 8.11 0.85 8.72
N ASP A 212 7.49 2.02 8.57
CA ASP A 212 6.55 2.54 9.56
C ASP A 212 5.43 3.33 8.86
N LEU A 213 4.23 3.23 9.44
CA LEU A 213 3.01 3.88 8.98
C LEU A 213 2.28 4.35 10.24
N GLN A 214 1.98 5.63 10.29
CA GLN A 214 1.35 6.25 11.45
C GLN A 214 0.24 7.18 10.96
N PHE A 215 -0.91 7.15 11.63
CA PHE A 215 -2.05 8.00 11.33
C PHE A 215 -2.38 8.91 12.51
N ARG A 216 -2.67 10.17 12.20
CA ARG A 216 -3.25 11.11 13.15
C ARG A 216 -4.49 11.73 12.58
N TYR A 217 -5.42 12.09 13.45
CA TYR A 217 -6.75 12.51 13.07
C TYR A 217 -7.02 13.90 13.62
N ARG A 218 -7.28 14.87 12.75
CA ARG A 218 -7.77 16.19 13.14
C ARG A 218 -9.29 16.14 13.22
N LEU A 219 -9.81 16.42 14.41
CA LEU A 219 -11.24 16.48 14.68
C LEU A 219 -11.81 17.86 14.32
N ALA A 220 -13.15 17.97 14.29
CA ALA A 220 -13.88 19.19 13.96
C ALA A 220 -13.58 20.38 14.89
N ASN A 221 -13.20 20.10 16.15
CA ASN A 221 -12.76 21.10 17.12
C ASN A 221 -11.29 21.56 16.91
N GLY A 222 -10.58 21.00 15.92
CA GLY A 222 -9.18 21.29 15.62
C GLY A 222 -8.15 20.46 16.40
N THR A 223 -8.56 19.61 17.36
CA THR A 223 -7.63 18.76 18.11
C THR A 223 -7.11 17.62 17.23
N ILE A 224 -5.83 17.27 17.40
CA ILE A 224 -5.21 16.13 16.72
C ILE A 224 -5.07 14.99 17.72
N VAL A 225 -5.56 13.81 17.36
CA VAL A 225 -5.52 12.58 18.18
C VAL A 225 -4.94 11.43 17.36
N ASP A 226 -4.30 10.45 18.02
CA ASP A 226 -3.81 9.24 17.35
C ASP A 226 -4.96 8.24 17.13
N GLU A 227 -5.94 8.17 18.05
CA GLU A 227 -7.13 7.32 17.92
C GLU A 227 -8.42 8.13 18.20
N PRO A 228 -9.28 8.34 17.20
CA PRO A 228 -10.52 9.09 17.35
C PRO A 228 -11.62 8.23 18.00
N VAL A 229 -12.27 8.77 19.05
CA VAL A 229 -13.41 8.10 19.71
C VAL A 229 -14.65 8.08 18.81
N LEU A 230 -14.88 9.15 18.05
CA LEU A 230 -15.99 9.28 17.11
C LEU A 230 -15.46 9.61 15.72
N ILE A 231 -15.61 8.67 14.79
CA ILE A 231 -15.18 8.84 13.40
C ILE A 231 -15.94 9.99 12.72
N SER A 232 -17.19 10.24 13.12
CA SER A 232 -18.02 11.35 12.61
C SER A 232 -17.41 12.73 12.81
N ASP A 233 -16.53 12.90 13.81
CA ASP A 233 -15.92 14.19 14.13
C ASP A 233 -14.61 14.41 13.38
N VAL A 234 -14.06 13.38 12.74
CA VAL A 234 -12.82 13.48 11.99
C VAL A 234 -13.05 14.33 10.74
N ARG A 235 -12.14 15.29 10.48
CA ARG A 235 -12.16 16.16 9.31
C ARG A 235 -10.93 16.01 8.43
N GLU A 236 -9.80 15.62 9.01
CA GLU A 236 -8.56 15.39 8.24
C GLU A 236 -7.79 14.21 8.83
N VAL A 237 -7.24 13.37 7.96
CA VAL A 237 -6.29 12.31 8.30
C VAL A 237 -4.89 12.77 7.90
N LEU A 238 -4.00 12.88 8.87
CA LEU A 238 -2.57 13.06 8.66
C LEU A 238 -1.90 11.69 8.59
N ILE A 239 -1.14 11.48 7.52
CA ILE A 239 -0.47 10.23 7.19
C ILE A 239 1.02 10.47 7.32
N TYR A 240 1.71 9.63 8.08
CA TYR A 240 3.16 9.62 8.15
C TYR A 240 3.67 8.26 7.69
N VAL A 241 4.56 8.28 6.70
CA VAL A 241 5.17 7.08 6.12
C VAL A 241 6.68 7.17 6.31
N ARG A 242 7.28 6.14 6.90
CA ARG A 242 8.74 6.01 6.99
C ARG A 242 9.22 5.02 5.95
N GLY A 243 10.06 5.50 5.04
CA GLY A 243 10.83 4.66 4.14
C GLY A 243 12.22 4.36 4.71
N GLN A 244 12.73 3.17 4.45
CA GLN A 244 14.01 2.67 4.94
C GLN A 244 14.84 2.06 3.81
N SER A 245 16.12 2.38 3.78
CA SER A 245 17.06 1.90 2.76
C SER A 245 17.25 0.40 2.83
N GLY A 246 17.34 -0.23 1.66
CA GLY A 246 17.72 -1.64 1.56
C GLY A 246 19.21 -1.89 1.80
N TYR A 247 20.02 -0.84 2.00
CA TYR A 247 21.47 -0.89 2.18
C TYR A 247 21.90 -0.19 3.48
N VAL A 248 22.83 -0.83 4.19
CA VAL A 248 23.47 -0.26 5.39
C VAL A 248 24.44 0.86 5.01
N LEU A 249 24.49 1.91 5.82
CA LEU A 249 25.27 3.13 5.56
C LEU A 249 26.76 2.89 5.30
N ASP A 250 27.37 1.98 6.08
CA ASP A 250 28.82 1.77 6.08
C ASP A 250 29.22 0.33 5.67
N GLY A 251 28.26 -0.48 5.21
CA GLY A 251 28.49 -1.89 4.86
C GLY A 251 28.90 -2.78 6.04
N GLU A 252 28.93 -2.22 7.24
CA GLU A 252 29.26 -2.90 8.49
C GLU A 252 27.99 -3.36 9.19
N ASN A 253 28.00 -4.60 9.69
CA ASN A 253 26.84 -5.23 10.30
C ASN A 253 26.44 -4.45 11.57
N GLY A 254 25.21 -3.91 11.62
CA GLY A 254 24.74 -3.06 12.71
C GLY A 254 24.84 -1.54 12.48
N SER A 255 25.29 -1.10 11.30
CA SER A 255 25.20 0.31 10.91
C SER A 255 23.74 0.74 10.79
N PRO A 256 23.39 2.00 11.13
CA PRO A 256 22.02 2.48 10.94
C PRO A 256 21.68 2.51 9.44
N GLU A 257 20.46 2.08 9.11
CA GLU A 257 19.93 2.21 7.75
C GLU A 257 19.43 3.63 7.51
N ARG A 258 19.51 4.10 6.26
CA ARG A 258 18.97 5.43 5.94
C ARG A 258 17.47 5.40 6.02
N VAL A 259 16.90 6.27 6.86
CA VAL A 259 15.46 6.47 6.94
C VAL A 259 15.04 7.83 6.43
N ARG A 260 13.85 7.89 5.82
CA ARG A 260 13.20 9.13 5.39
C ARG A 260 11.74 9.08 5.82
N MET A 261 11.28 10.18 6.41
CA MET A 261 9.88 10.34 6.78
C MET A 261 9.20 11.25 5.78
N TYR A 262 8.04 10.82 5.31
CA TYR A 262 7.15 11.57 4.43
C TYR A 262 5.83 11.77 5.16
N SER A 263 5.23 12.93 4.97
CA SER A 263 3.92 13.22 5.53
C SER A 263 2.99 13.76 4.45
N SER A 264 1.72 13.44 4.59
CA SER A 264 0.63 13.96 3.77
C SER A 264 -0.59 14.16 4.64
N SER A 265 -1.50 15.02 4.23
CA SER A 265 -2.78 15.17 4.91
C SER A 265 -3.94 15.16 3.93
N VAL A 266 -5.05 14.57 4.37
CA VAL A 266 -6.20 14.28 3.54
C VAL A 266 -7.46 14.72 4.25
N ASN A 267 -8.13 15.71 3.68
CA ASN A 267 -9.43 16.17 4.18
C ASN A 267 -10.53 15.16 3.81
N LEU A 268 -11.32 14.77 4.80
CA LEU A 268 -12.47 13.90 4.65
C LEU A 268 -13.69 14.73 4.25
N ARG A 269 -14.38 14.33 3.18
CA ARG A 269 -15.53 15.06 2.64
C ARG A 269 -16.87 14.38 2.88
N ASN A 270 -16.87 13.07 3.10
CA ASN A 270 -18.09 12.27 3.18
C ASN A 270 -18.36 11.74 4.60
N ILE A 271 -17.68 12.28 5.62
CA ILE A 271 -17.79 11.82 7.01
C ILE A 271 -18.24 13.00 7.87
N GLY A 272 -19.33 12.82 8.64
CA GLY A 272 -19.81 13.80 9.62
C GLY A 272 -20.76 14.89 9.11
N ASN A 273 -21.60 14.56 8.11
CA ASN A 273 -22.74 15.41 7.70
C ASN A 273 -24.03 14.97 8.39
#